data_AF-A0A822B2Z6-F1
#
_entry.id   AF-A0A822B2Z6-F1
#
_cell.length_a   1.000
_cell.length_b   1.000
_cell.length_c   1.000
_cell.angle_alpha   90.00
_cell.angle_beta   90.00
_cell.angle_gamma   90.00
#
_symmetry.space_group_name_H-M   'P 1'
#
loop_
_entity.id
_entity.type
_entity.pdbx_description
1 polymer ?
#
loop_
_entity_poly.entity_id
_entity_poly.type
_entity_poly.pdbx_seq_one_letter_code
_entity_poly.pdbx_strand_id
1 'polypeptide(L)'
;MAAASKSAGIIILGNSGVGKSFIGNVILGEEAFKHEFRVNAVTTKSEYQECSFNGQTYAVYNIPGLIEADQERIDINKREIGIAFKQHPYAVILYAFGHQNGRIRNEDVVAFNAINDAYPFSQKSLVIIVNGLNSNRPHDYEAETKEALNRLLKMNLPHICFVSHIDSPNEKLALRRQLIQTVATAMPKTHKKEHEINLQAADLAKLTKQIAEFQKQIQEDRERHRLEMIELETECEKRERRQKAEYQKLLRKYEEHRREAAIKEQQQKSEGKERLRKDQQRTEAYLTTQQKLNQELSKQRIAE
;
A
#
# COMPACT_ATOMS: atom_id res chain seq x y z
N MET A 1 9.33 -4.41 -48.35
CA MET A 1 8.08 -3.95 -47.68
C MET A 1 8.12 -4.45 -46.25
N ALA A 2 8.35 -3.57 -45.27
CA ALA A 2 8.23 -3.93 -43.87
C ALA A 2 6.75 -4.22 -43.59
N ALA A 3 6.42 -5.45 -43.22
CA ALA A 3 5.08 -5.77 -42.75
C ALA A 3 4.79 -4.84 -41.56
N ALA A 4 3.71 -4.06 -41.65
CA ALA A 4 3.22 -3.28 -40.52
C ALA A 4 3.07 -4.26 -39.33
N SER A 5 3.91 -4.11 -38.31
CA SER A 5 3.88 -4.96 -37.12
C SER A 5 2.48 -4.84 -36.51
N LYS A 6 1.67 -5.88 -36.68
CA LYS A 6 0.32 -5.94 -36.15
C LYS A 6 0.45 -6.11 -34.64
N SER A 7 0.25 -5.03 -33.88
CA SER A 7 0.26 -5.07 -32.40
C SER A 7 -0.74 -6.13 -31.94
N ALA A 8 -0.29 -7.11 -31.16
CA ALA A 8 -1.12 -8.20 -30.66
C ALA A 8 -1.61 -7.88 -29.24
N GLY A 9 -2.82 -8.30 -28.91
CA GLY A 9 -3.34 -8.16 -27.56
C GLY A 9 -2.83 -9.25 -26.61
N ILE A 10 -2.68 -8.91 -25.34
CA ILE A 10 -2.70 -9.85 -24.21
C ILE A 10 -3.89 -9.45 -23.36
N ILE A 11 -4.97 -10.24 -23.39
CA ILE A 11 -6.19 -9.93 -22.64
C ILE A 11 -6.19 -10.79 -21.38
N ILE A 12 -6.09 -10.14 -20.21
CA ILE A 12 -6.09 -10.81 -18.91
C ILE A 12 -7.53 -10.82 -18.36
N LEU A 13 -8.07 -12.02 -18.20
CA LEU A 13 -9.43 -12.31 -17.71
C LEU A 13 -9.38 -13.12 -16.41
N GLY A 14 -10.52 -13.17 -15.72
CA GLY A 14 -10.70 -13.86 -14.44
C GLY A 14 -11.49 -13.01 -13.45
N ASN A 15 -12.08 -13.64 -12.44
CA ASN A 15 -12.92 -12.93 -11.46
C ASN A 15 -12.13 -11.92 -10.62
N SER A 16 -12.84 -11.09 -9.85
CA SER A 16 -12.21 -10.11 -8.97
C SER A 16 -11.30 -10.79 -7.93
N GLY A 17 -10.18 -10.16 -7.59
CA GLY A 17 -9.27 -10.66 -6.55
C GLY A 17 -8.35 -11.84 -6.92
N VAL A 18 -8.37 -12.36 -8.16
CA VAL A 18 -7.44 -13.43 -8.60
C VAL A 18 -6.01 -12.94 -8.92
N GLY A 19 -5.74 -11.64 -8.83
CA GLY A 19 -4.42 -11.05 -9.07
C GLY A 19 -4.11 -10.69 -10.53
N LYS A 20 -5.12 -10.36 -11.34
CA LYS A 20 -4.96 -9.93 -12.75
C LYS A 20 -4.00 -8.74 -12.91
N SER A 21 -4.19 -7.68 -12.11
CA SER A 21 -3.32 -6.50 -12.15
C SER A 21 -1.87 -6.84 -11.80
N PHE A 22 -1.65 -7.76 -10.85
CA PHE A 22 -0.31 -8.25 -10.50
C PHE A 22 0.34 -8.96 -11.69
N ILE A 23 -0.37 -9.90 -12.30
CA ILE A 23 0.10 -10.62 -13.50
C ILE A 23 0.42 -9.63 -14.64
N GLY A 24 -0.46 -8.66 -14.87
CA GLY A 24 -0.26 -7.60 -15.87
C GLY A 24 1.03 -6.81 -15.62
N ASN A 25 1.24 -6.34 -14.39
CA ASN A 25 2.46 -5.62 -14.00
C ASN A 25 3.73 -6.48 -14.14
N VAL A 26 3.64 -7.78 -13.83
CA VAL A 26 4.76 -8.69 -14.03
C VAL A 26 5.11 -8.82 -15.51
N ILE A 27 4.12 -8.92 -16.41
CA ILE A 27 4.35 -8.99 -17.85
C ILE A 27 4.98 -7.69 -18.37
N LEU A 28 4.38 -6.55 -18.00
CA LEU A 28 4.88 -5.22 -18.37
C LEU A 28 6.32 -5.01 -17.86
N GLY A 29 6.63 -5.52 -16.66
CA GLY A 29 7.91 -5.30 -15.99
C GLY A 29 7.95 -4.02 -15.15
N GLU A 30 6.81 -3.37 -14.96
CA GLU A 30 6.64 -2.13 -14.20
C GLU A 30 5.28 -2.11 -13.47
N GLU A 31 5.10 -1.20 -12.52
CA GLU A 31 3.85 -1.04 -11.76
C GLU A 31 2.88 -0.06 -12.45
N ALA A 32 2.35 -0.46 -13.61
CA ALA A 32 1.46 0.39 -14.38
C ALA A 32 -0.03 0.23 -14.03
N PHE A 33 -0.47 -1.00 -13.73
CA PHE A 33 -1.82 -1.26 -13.22
C PHE A 33 -1.81 -1.12 -11.70
N LYS A 34 -2.64 -0.22 -11.15
CA LYS A 34 -2.71 -0.06 -9.69
C LYS A 34 -3.26 -1.34 -9.06
N HIS A 35 -2.42 -2.08 -8.34
CA HIS A 35 -2.82 -3.21 -7.52
C HIS A 35 -3.00 -2.72 -6.08
N GLU A 36 -4.12 -2.07 -5.77
CA GLU A 36 -4.44 -1.78 -4.37
C GLU A 36 -4.87 -3.09 -3.69
N PHE A 37 -4.10 -3.58 -2.71
CA PHE A 37 -4.55 -4.65 -1.79
C PHE A 37 -5.65 -4.09 -0.86
N ARG A 38 -6.78 -3.71 -1.43
CA ARG A 38 -7.97 -3.23 -0.72
C ARG A 38 -9.15 -4.06 -1.18
N VAL A 39 -10.00 -4.44 -0.24
CA VAL A 39 -11.23 -5.22 -0.52
C VAL A 39 -12.13 -4.56 -1.58
N ASN A 40 -12.02 -3.24 -1.80
CA ASN A 40 -12.81 -2.51 -2.80
C ASN A 40 -12.02 -2.13 -4.06
N ALA A 41 -10.80 -2.64 -4.24
CA ALA A 41 -10.00 -2.40 -5.44
C ALA A 41 -10.54 -3.26 -6.60
N VAL A 42 -11.75 -2.93 -7.04
CA VAL A 42 -12.31 -3.48 -8.27
C VAL A 42 -11.90 -2.53 -9.39
N THR A 43 -11.16 -3.06 -10.36
CA THR A 43 -10.93 -2.38 -11.63
C THR A 43 -12.30 -2.19 -12.30
N THR A 44 -12.82 -0.96 -12.38
CA THR A 44 -14.17 -0.69 -12.92
C THR A 44 -14.16 -0.29 -14.40
N LYS A 45 -12.97 -0.10 -14.98
CA LYS A 45 -12.75 0.19 -16.41
C LYS A 45 -11.55 -0.60 -16.90
N SER A 46 -11.60 -1.08 -18.14
CA SER A 46 -10.45 -1.74 -18.75
C SER A 46 -9.27 -0.78 -18.81
N GLU A 47 -8.15 -1.18 -18.23
CA GLU A 47 -6.88 -0.48 -18.37
C GLU A 47 -6.03 -1.22 -19.39
N TYR A 48 -5.32 -0.49 -20.25
CA TYR A 48 -4.36 -1.10 -21.17
C TYR A 48 -3.02 -0.37 -21.15
N GLN A 49 -1.96 -1.13 -21.37
CA GLN A 49 -0.60 -0.62 -21.49
C GLN A 49 0.13 -1.38 -22.60
N GLU A 50 1.06 -0.72 -23.28
CA GLU A 50 1.89 -1.37 -24.29
C GLU A 50 3.21 -1.84 -23.68
N CYS A 51 3.65 -3.03 -24.08
CA CYS A 51 5.00 -3.50 -23.79
C CYS A 51 5.58 -4.24 -24.98
N SER A 52 6.90 -4.21 -25.09
CA SER A 52 7.62 -4.89 -26.17
C SER A 52 8.52 -5.96 -25.59
N PHE A 53 8.36 -7.19 -26.07
CA PHE A 53 9.24 -8.30 -25.73
C PHE A 53 9.34 -9.26 -26.93
N ASN A 54 10.47 -9.97 -27.04
CA ASN A 54 10.76 -10.88 -28.16
C ASN A 54 10.59 -10.23 -29.55
N GLY A 55 10.87 -8.93 -29.67
CA GLY A 55 10.76 -8.19 -30.94
C GLY A 55 9.32 -7.89 -31.38
N GLN A 56 8.32 -8.10 -30.53
CA GLN A 56 6.91 -7.82 -30.80
C GLN A 56 6.32 -6.89 -29.74
N THR A 57 5.51 -5.93 -30.18
CA THR A 57 4.72 -5.06 -29.31
C THR A 57 3.39 -5.72 -28.98
N TYR A 58 3.04 -5.69 -27.69
CA TYR A 58 1.79 -6.19 -27.15
C TYR A 58 1.03 -5.12 -26.39
N ALA A 59 -0.27 -5.04 -26.63
CA ALA A 59 -1.19 -4.29 -25.77
C ALA A 59 -1.73 -5.22 -24.68
N VAL A 60 -1.33 -4.99 -23.43
CA VAL A 60 -1.76 -5.76 -22.26
C VAL A 60 -3.01 -5.12 -21.68
N TYR A 61 -4.10 -5.86 -21.62
CA TYR A 61 -5.34 -5.42 -20.98
C TYR A 61 -5.52 -6.06 -19.62
N ASN A 62 -5.83 -5.22 -18.64
CA ASN A 62 -6.39 -5.63 -17.37
C ASN A 62 -7.90 -5.35 -17.39
N ILE A 63 -8.69 -6.42 -17.53
CA ILE A 63 -10.15 -6.33 -17.65
C ILE A 63 -10.80 -6.57 -16.28
N PRO A 64 -11.89 -5.85 -15.91
CA PRO A 64 -12.71 -6.19 -14.76
C PRO A 64 -13.10 -7.69 -14.67
N GLY A 65 -13.36 -8.18 -13.46
CA GLY A 65 -13.89 -9.53 -13.28
C GLY A 65 -15.36 -9.63 -13.68
N LEU A 66 -15.78 -10.75 -14.29
CA LEU A 66 -17.14 -10.86 -14.81
C LEU A 66 -18.21 -10.99 -13.70
N ILE A 67 -17.93 -11.77 -12.66
CA ILE A 67 -18.90 -12.01 -11.56
C ILE A 67 -18.76 -10.92 -10.49
N GLU A 68 -19.87 -10.22 -10.23
CA GLU A 68 -19.98 -9.11 -9.27
C GLU A 68 -21.27 -9.24 -8.46
N ALA A 69 -21.42 -8.41 -7.41
CA ALA A 69 -22.54 -8.45 -6.48
C ALA A 69 -23.88 -8.01 -7.09
N ASP A 70 -23.85 -7.17 -8.12
CA ASP A 70 -25.03 -6.56 -8.73
C ASP A 70 -25.01 -6.67 -10.27
N GLN A 71 -26.21 -6.68 -10.85
CA GLN A 71 -26.39 -6.88 -12.29
C GLN A 71 -25.82 -5.73 -13.12
N GLU A 72 -25.89 -4.49 -12.62
CA GLU A 72 -25.38 -3.31 -13.31
C GLU A 72 -23.86 -3.42 -13.55
N ARG A 73 -23.09 -3.81 -12.53
CA ARG A 73 -21.65 -4.08 -12.66
C ARG A 73 -21.35 -5.22 -13.61
N ILE A 74 -22.12 -6.31 -13.54
CA ILE A 74 -21.96 -7.43 -14.48
C ILE A 74 -22.12 -6.93 -15.92
N ASP A 75 -23.13 -6.11 -16.20
CA ASP A 75 -23.39 -5.61 -17.55
C ASP A 75 -22.33 -4.61 -18.03
N ILE A 76 -21.80 -3.77 -17.13
CA ILE A 76 -20.62 -2.93 -17.40
C ILE A 76 -19.42 -3.82 -17.75
N ASN A 77 -19.15 -4.86 -16.98
CA ASN A 77 -17.98 -5.71 -17.18
C ASN A 77 -18.06 -6.51 -18.49
N LYS A 78 -19.27 -6.96 -18.89
CA LYS A 78 -19.51 -7.56 -20.22
C LYS A 78 -19.16 -6.58 -21.35
N ARG A 79 -19.55 -5.31 -21.21
CA ARG A 79 -19.24 -4.27 -22.20
C ARG A 79 -17.73 -4.03 -22.30
N GLU A 80 -17.06 -3.93 -21.16
CA GLU A 80 -15.61 -3.73 -21.07
C GLU A 80 -14.82 -4.89 -21.71
N ILE A 81 -15.21 -6.14 -21.43
CA ILE A 81 -14.68 -7.33 -22.13
C ILE A 81 -14.84 -7.18 -23.64
N GLY A 82 -16.05 -6.79 -24.09
CA GLY A 82 -16.32 -6.62 -25.52
C GLY A 82 -15.51 -5.53 -26.20
N ILE A 83 -15.23 -4.42 -25.49
CA ILE A 83 -14.38 -3.33 -25.99
C ILE A 83 -12.95 -3.85 -26.21
N ALA A 84 -12.39 -4.59 -25.26
CA ALA A 84 -11.03 -5.13 -25.35
C ALA A 84 -10.85 -6.06 -26.55
N PHE A 85 -11.77 -7.02 -26.73
CA PHE A 85 -11.77 -7.91 -27.91
C PHE A 85 -11.98 -7.16 -29.23
N LYS A 86 -12.74 -6.04 -29.23
CA LYS A 86 -12.94 -5.23 -30.43
C LYS A 86 -11.70 -4.42 -30.81
N GLN A 87 -10.98 -3.88 -29.82
CA GLN A 87 -9.77 -3.09 -30.02
C GLN A 87 -8.59 -3.98 -30.44
N HIS A 88 -8.41 -5.12 -29.77
CA HIS A 88 -7.36 -6.09 -30.07
C HIS A 88 -7.93 -7.49 -30.28
N PRO A 89 -8.59 -7.74 -31.43
CA PRO A 89 -9.16 -9.05 -31.73
C PRO A 89 -8.08 -10.11 -31.95
N TYR A 90 -6.89 -9.73 -32.40
CA TYR A 90 -5.74 -10.62 -32.51
C TYR A 90 -4.97 -10.65 -31.19
N ALA A 91 -5.24 -11.64 -30.33
CA ALA A 91 -4.75 -11.65 -28.97
C ALA A 91 -4.43 -13.06 -28.42
N VAL A 92 -3.57 -13.10 -27.40
CA VAL A 92 -3.43 -14.20 -26.45
C VAL A 92 -4.31 -13.92 -25.24
N ILE A 93 -5.03 -14.94 -24.78
CA ILE A 93 -5.93 -14.83 -23.62
C ILE A 93 -5.25 -15.43 -22.41
N LEU A 94 -5.11 -14.64 -21.35
CA LEU A 94 -4.62 -15.09 -20.05
C LEU A 94 -5.82 -15.18 -19.12
N TYR A 95 -6.21 -16.38 -18.72
CA TYR A 95 -7.30 -16.56 -17.77
C TYR A 95 -6.75 -16.96 -16.40
N ALA A 96 -6.96 -16.10 -15.40
CA ALA A 96 -6.44 -16.27 -14.06
C ALA A 96 -7.48 -16.87 -13.09
N PHE A 97 -7.05 -17.89 -12.36
CA PHE A 97 -7.71 -18.53 -11.22
C PHE A 97 -6.89 -18.28 -9.94
N GLY A 98 -7.46 -18.64 -8.78
CA GLY A 98 -6.67 -18.81 -7.56
C GLY A 98 -6.84 -17.73 -6.49
N HIS A 99 -8.03 -17.10 -6.41
CA HIS A 99 -8.35 -16.11 -5.36
C HIS A 99 -8.09 -16.61 -3.92
N GLN A 100 -8.17 -17.92 -3.67
CA GLN A 100 -7.93 -18.54 -2.36
C GLN A 100 -6.83 -19.61 -2.44
N ASN A 101 -5.57 -19.17 -2.37
CA ASN A 101 -4.40 -20.06 -2.33
C ASN A 101 -4.29 -21.03 -3.53
N GLY A 102 -4.63 -20.58 -4.73
CA GLY A 102 -4.60 -21.40 -5.95
C GLY A 102 -5.81 -22.30 -6.19
N ARG A 103 -6.80 -22.32 -5.30
CA ARG A 103 -8.02 -23.11 -5.49
C ARG A 103 -8.85 -22.61 -6.67
N ILE A 104 -9.33 -23.54 -7.47
CA ILE A 104 -10.28 -23.29 -8.56
C ILE A 104 -11.69 -23.28 -7.97
N ARG A 105 -12.43 -22.18 -8.14
CA ARG A 105 -13.81 -22.07 -7.65
C ARG A 105 -14.80 -22.25 -8.79
N ASN A 106 -15.99 -22.72 -8.46
CA ASN A 106 -17.05 -22.92 -9.44
C ASN A 106 -17.43 -21.61 -10.15
N GLU A 107 -17.44 -20.49 -9.44
CA GLU A 107 -17.69 -19.17 -10.05
C GLU A 107 -16.64 -18.78 -11.10
N ASP A 108 -15.38 -19.16 -10.93
CA ASP A 108 -14.35 -18.91 -11.94
C ASP A 108 -14.61 -19.75 -13.20
N VAL A 109 -15.05 -21.00 -13.02
CA VAL A 109 -15.42 -21.89 -14.13
C VAL A 109 -16.67 -21.38 -14.86
N VAL A 110 -17.68 -20.90 -14.12
CA VAL A 110 -18.90 -20.30 -14.70
C VAL A 110 -18.56 -19.06 -15.51
N ALA A 111 -17.74 -18.16 -14.96
CA ALA A 111 -17.28 -16.97 -15.68
C ALA A 111 -16.46 -17.33 -16.92
N PHE A 112 -15.54 -18.29 -16.80
CA PHE A 112 -14.75 -18.77 -17.94
C PHE A 112 -15.65 -19.28 -19.06
N ASN A 113 -16.59 -20.17 -18.74
CA ASN A 113 -17.47 -20.77 -19.72
C ASN A 113 -18.37 -19.74 -20.41
N ALA A 114 -18.90 -18.77 -19.67
CA ALA A 114 -19.71 -17.69 -20.25
C ALA A 114 -18.92 -16.81 -21.23
N ILE A 115 -17.65 -16.52 -20.93
CA ILE A 115 -16.81 -15.73 -21.85
C ILE A 115 -16.36 -16.60 -23.03
N ASN A 116 -16.00 -17.86 -22.80
CA ASN A 116 -15.58 -18.78 -23.86
C ASN A 116 -16.73 -19.12 -24.82
N ASP A 117 -17.98 -19.13 -24.36
CA ASP A 117 -19.17 -19.27 -25.22
C ASP A 117 -19.39 -18.04 -26.10
N ALA A 118 -19.16 -16.83 -25.55
CA ALA A 118 -19.25 -15.58 -26.30
C ALA A 118 -18.07 -15.36 -27.26
N TYR A 119 -16.87 -15.77 -26.85
CA TYR A 119 -15.60 -15.65 -27.56
C TYR A 119 -14.86 -16.99 -27.51
N PRO A 120 -15.11 -17.91 -28.47
CA PRO A 120 -14.49 -19.23 -28.45
C PRO A 120 -12.97 -19.19 -28.46
N PHE A 121 -12.37 -19.61 -27.35
CA PHE A 121 -10.92 -19.62 -27.20
C PHE A 121 -10.31 -20.83 -27.90
N SER A 122 -9.27 -20.58 -28.69
CA SER A 122 -8.39 -21.65 -29.16
C SER A 122 -7.44 -22.06 -28.05
N GLN A 123 -7.26 -23.37 -27.84
CA GLN A 123 -6.28 -23.95 -26.91
C GLN A 123 -4.86 -23.44 -27.13
N LYS A 124 -4.54 -23.05 -28.39
CA LYS A 124 -3.24 -22.47 -28.72
C LYS A 124 -3.12 -21.08 -28.09
N SER A 125 -4.07 -20.18 -28.33
CA SER A 125 -4.03 -18.79 -27.85
C SER A 125 -4.45 -18.60 -26.39
N LEU A 126 -4.65 -19.67 -25.62
CA LEU A 126 -5.13 -19.61 -24.24
C LEU A 126 -4.02 -20.03 -23.28
N VAL A 127 -3.74 -19.17 -22.29
CA VAL A 127 -2.86 -19.45 -21.16
C VAL A 127 -3.69 -19.41 -19.88
N ILE A 128 -3.63 -20.48 -19.10
CA ILE A 128 -4.25 -20.53 -17.77
C ILE A 128 -3.22 -20.15 -16.73
N ILE A 129 -3.60 -19.27 -15.82
CA ILE A 129 -2.76 -18.88 -14.68
C ILE A 129 -3.45 -19.34 -13.41
N VAL A 130 -2.78 -20.13 -12.60
CA VAL A 130 -3.24 -20.51 -11.26
C VAL A 130 -2.39 -19.75 -10.26
N ASN A 131 -2.95 -18.68 -9.71
CA ASN A 131 -2.23 -17.71 -8.89
C ASN A 131 -2.36 -17.98 -7.38
N GLY A 132 -1.45 -17.40 -6.60
CA GLY A 132 -1.51 -17.41 -5.14
C GLY A 132 -1.19 -18.76 -4.52
N LEU A 133 -0.41 -19.62 -5.18
CA LEU A 133 -0.12 -20.95 -4.63
C LEU A 133 0.67 -20.88 -3.33
N ASN A 134 0.28 -21.74 -2.38
CA ASN A 134 1.01 -21.94 -1.14
C ASN A 134 2.33 -22.67 -1.40
N SER A 135 3.40 -22.25 -0.73
CA SER A 135 4.72 -22.88 -0.75
C SER A 135 4.71 -24.30 -0.21
N ASN A 136 3.80 -24.63 0.72
CA ASN A 136 3.65 -25.96 1.32
C ASN A 136 2.65 -26.88 0.58
N ARG A 137 2.44 -26.66 -0.72
CA ARG A 137 1.49 -27.47 -1.51
C ARG A 137 2.03 -28.91 -1.73
N PRO A 138 1.13 -29.90 -1.87
CA PRO A 138 1.51 -31.26 -2.27
C PRO A 138 2.26 -31.32 -3.60
N HIS A 139 3.15 -32.30 -3.77
CA HIS A 139 3.95 -32.46 -4.99
C HIS A 139 3.11 -32.77 -6.23
N ASP A 140 1.98 -33.43 -6.07
CA ASP A 140 1.01 -33.81 -7.11
C ASP A 140 0.00 -32.70 -7.42
N TYR A 141 -0.03 -31.60 -6.65
CA TYR A 141 -1.00 -30.51 -6.80
C TYR A 141 -1.13 -30.01 -8.23
N GLU A 142 -0.01 -29.77 -8.92
CA GLU A 142 -0.02 -29.23 -10.28
C GLU A 142 -0.58 -30.24 -11.30
N ALA A 143 -0.30 -31.54 -11.10
CA ALA A 143 -0.81 -32.61 -11.95
C ALA A 143 -2.33 -32.78 -11.75
N GLU A 144 -2.79 -32.86 -10.50
CA GLU A 144 -4.21 -32.94 -10.16
C GLU A 144 -4.99 -31.71 -10.66
N THR A 145 -4.43 -30.52 -10.45
CA THR A 145 -5.05 -29.27 -10.89
C THR A 145 -5.16 -29.21 -12.42
N LYS A 146 -4.16 -29.69 -13.15
CA LYS A 146 -4.19 -29.78 -14.61
C LYS A 146 -5.28 -30.72 -15.10
N GLU A 147 -5.41 -31.91 -14.49
CA GLU A 147 -6.49 -32.85 -14.82
C GLU A 147 -7.87 -32.26 -14.51
N ALA A 148 -8.00 -31.61 -13.35
CA ALA A 148 -9.24 -30.96 -12.93
C ALA A 148 -9.65 -29.85 -13.92
N LEU A 149 -8.71 -28.96 -14.31
CA LEU A 149 -8.97 -27.89 -15.28
C LEU A 149 -9.38 -28.44 -16.64
N ASN A 150 -8.67 -29.45 -17.15
CA ASN A 150 -9.03 -30.08 -18.43
C ASN A 150 -10.46 -30.66 -18.39
N ARG A 151 -10.86 -31.25 -17.26
CA ARG A 151 -12.20 -31.83 -17.07
C ARG A 151 -13.28 -30.75 -16.91
N LEU A 152 -13.01 -29.73 -16.11
CA LEU A 152 -13.94 -28.63 -15.81
C LEU A 152 -14.19 -27.73 -17.02
N LEU A 153 -13.12 -27.37 -17.74
CA LEU A 153 -13.19 -26.50 -18.92
C LEU A 153 -13.42 -27.29 -20.22
N LYS A 154 -13.43 -28.62 -20.14
CA LYS A 154 -13.67 -29.55 -21.26
C LYS A 154 -12.77 -29.28 -22.47
N MET A 155 -11.52 -28.89 -22.22
CA MET A 155 -10.53 -28.58 -23.24
C MET A 155 -9.14 -29.03 -22.80
N ASN A 156 -8.27 -29.34 -23.77
CA ASN A 156 -6.87 -29.60 -23.48
C ASN A 156 -6.14 -28.26 -23.31
N LEU A 157 -5.48 -28.09 -22.17
CA LEU A 157 -4.83 -26.84 -21.77
C LEU A 157 -3.31 -27.03 -21.81
N PRO A 158 -2.65 -26.77 -22.95
CA PRO A 158 -1.21 -26.96 -23.09
C PRO A 158 -0.39 -25.91 -22.33
N HIS A 159 -0.97 -24.74 -22.05
CA HIS A 159 -0.29 -23.61 -21.44
C HIS A 159 -0.91 -23.30 -20.07
N ILE A 160 -0.33 -23.87 -19.01
CA ILE A 160 -0.72 -23.58 -17.62
C ILE A 160 0.50 -23.06 -16.88
N CYS A 161 0.35 -21.92 -16.21
CA CYS A 161 1.36 -21.34 -15.34
C CYS A 161 0.89 -21.37 -13.89
N PHE A 162 1.67 -22.01 -13.04
CA PHE A 162 1.47 -22.06 -11.60
C PHE A 162 2.31 -20.97 -10.94
N VAL A 163 1.65 -20.03 -10.25
CA VAL A 163 2.29 -18.87 -9.63
C VAL A 163 2.17 -18.96 -8.12
N SER A 164 3.31 -19.08 -7.45
CA SER A 164 3.41 -19.06 -5.99
C SER A 164 3.48 -17.64 -5.46
N HIS A 165 3.41 -17.49 -4.14
CA HIS A 165 3.71 -16.20 -3.50
C HIS A 165 5.12 -15.73 -3.91
N ILE A 166 5.25 -14.43 -4.21
CA ILE A 166 6.50 -13.82 -4.68
C ILE A 166 6.91 -12.78 -3.65
N ASP A 167 8.09 -12.99 -3.06
CA ASP A 167 8.60 -12.18 -1.96
C ASP A 167 9.86 -11.40 -2.34
N SER A 168 10.46 -11.71 -3.50
CA SER A 168 11.68 -11.06 -3.97
C SER A 168 11.62 -10.53 -5.41
N PRO A 169 12.43 -9.49 -5.73
CA PRO A 169 12.58 -9.01 -7.11
C PRO A 169 13.08 -10.09 -8.09
N ASN A 170 13.93 -11.01 -7.63
CA ASN A 170 14.47 -12.08 -8.46
C ASN A 170 13.40 -13.11 -8.87
N GLU A 171 12.51 -13.47 -7.95
CA GLU A 171 11.35 -14.31 -8.22
C GLU A 171 10.38 -13.63 -9.19
N LYS A 172 10.13 -12.31 -9.01
CA LYS A 172 9.32 -11.52 -9.95
C LYS A 172 9.92 -11.55 -11.37
N LEU A 173 11.24 -11.42 -11.49
CA LEU A 173 11.94 -11.49 -12.78
C LEU A 173 11.92 -12.90 -13.39
N ALA A 174 12.01 -13.96 -12.56
CA ALA A 174 11.87 -15.33 -13.02
C ALA A 174 10.44 -15.61 -13.55
N LEU A 175 9.42 -15.19 -12.79
CA LEU A 175 8.02 -15.29 -13.24
C LEU A 175 7.80 -14.52 -14.55
N ARG A 176 8.32 -13.30 -14.66
CA ARG A 176 8.20 -12.51 -15.89
C ARG A 176 8.75 -13.26 -17.09
N ARG A 177 9.93 -13.87 -16.97
CA ARG A 177 10.54 -14.68 -18.03
C ARG A 177 9.66 -15.87 -18.41
N GLN A 178 9.14 -16.60 -17.42
CA GLN A 178 8.23 -17.73 -17.64
C GLN A 178 6.94 -17.32 -18.34
N LEU A 179 6.29 -16.23 -17.91
CA LEU A 179 5.05 -15.73 -18.52
C LEU A 179 5.29 -15.29 -19.97
N ILE A 180 6.35 -14.53 -20.23
CA ILE A 180 6.71 -14.10 -21.60
C ILE A 180 6.95 -15.30 -22.51
N GLN A 181 7.68 -16.32 -22.04
CA GLN A 181 7.95 -17.53 -22.80
C GLN A 181 6.66 -18.32 -23.08
N THR A 182 5.76 -18.38 -22.11
CA THR A 182 4.47 -19.07 -22.26
C THR A 182 3.57 -18.34 -23.26
N VAL A 183 3.47 -17.01 -23.17
CA VAL A 183 2.72 -16.16 -24.11
C VAL A 183 3.27 -16.30 -25.53
N ALA A 184 4.59 -16.29 -25.69
CA ALA A 184 5.23 -16.49 -26.99
C ALA A 184 4.91 -17.87 -27.60
N THR A 185 4.76 -18.90 -26.75
CA THR A 185 4.40 -20.25 -27.18
C THR A 185 2.93 -20.39 -27.54
N ALA A 186 2.03 -19.72 -26.80
CA ALA A 186 0.58 -19.76 -27.02
C ALA A 186 0.18 -19.21 -28.41
N MET A 187 0.89 -18.19 -28.91
CA MET A 187 0.61 -17.50 -30.17
C MET A 187 -0.79 -16.84 -30.24
N PRO A 188 -0.86 -15.55 -30.61
CA PRO A 188 -2.14 -14.86 -30.70
C PRO A 188 -3.06 -15.42 -31.80
N LYS A 189 -4.37 -15.33 -31.58
CA LYS A 189 -5.42 -15.68 -32.54
C LYS A 189 -6.45 -14.57 -32.65
N THR A 190 -7.16 -14.55 -33.77
CA THR A 190 -8.27 -13.60 -33.98
C THR A 190 -9.51 -14.14 -33.28
N HIS A 191 -9.95 -13.45 -32.24
CA HIS A 191 -11.18 -13.73 -31.49
C HIS A 191 -12.31 -12.88 -32.04
N LYS A 192 -13.46 -13.50 -32.29
CA LYS A 192 -14.69 -12.82 -32.72
C LYS A 192 -15.80 -13.17 -31.76
N LYS A 193 -16.70 -12.22 -31.54
CA LYS A 193 -17.90 -12.45 -30.73
C LYS A 193 -18.87 -13.32 -31.52
N GLU A 194 -19.27 -14.45 -30.96
CA GLU A 194 -20.27 -15.36 -31.54
C GLU A 194 -21.60 -15.28 -30.79
N HIS A 195 -21.54 -15.17 -29.46
CA HIS A 195 -22.73 -15.07 -28.59
C HIS A 195 -22.62 -13.89 -27.62
N GLU A 196 -23.75 -13.53 -26.99
CA GLU A 196 -23.73 -12.64 -25.83
C GLU A 196 -23.17 -13.36 -24.60
N ILE A 197 -22.45 -12.64 -23.75
CA ILE A 197 -21.96 -13.21 -22.48
C ILE A 197 -23.18 -13.46 -21.58
N ASN A 198 -23.58 -14.73 -21.45
CA ASN A 198 -24.71 -15.14 -20.66
C ASN A 198 -24.28 -15.94 -19.43
N LEU A 199 -24.72 -15.50 -18.27
CA LEU A 199 -24.51 -16.19 -16.99
C LEU A 199 -25.87 -16.72 -16.56
N GLN A 200 -25.98 -18.03 -16.33
CA GLN A 200 -27.27 -18.61 -15.94
C GLN A 200 -27.76 -18.02 -14.62
N ALA A 201 -29.05 -17.64 -14.58
CA ALA A 201 -29.64 -16.90 -13.47
C ALA A 201 -29.58 -17.64 -12.12
N ALA A 202 -29.68 -18.98 -12.15
CA ALA A 202 -29.65 -19.81 -10.95
C ALA A 202 -28.28 -19.77 -10.24
N ASP A 203 -27.19 -19.84 -11.00
CA ASP A 203 -25.82 -19.76 -10.47
C ASP A 203 -25.50 -18.35 -9.99
N LEU A 204 -25.95 -17.33 -10.74
CA LEU A 204 -25.78 -15.93 -10.36
C LEU A 204 -26.46 -15.59 -9.05
N ALA A 205 -27.73 -15.93 -8.85
CA ALA A 205 -28.50 -15.49 -7.68
C ALA A 205 -27.86 -15.93 -6.36
N LYS A 206 -27.28 -17.14 -6.32
CA LYS A 206 -26.57 -17.65 -5.14
C LYS A 206 -25.24 -16.92 -4.94
N LEU A 207 -24.46 -16.72 -6.01
CA LEU A 207 -23.15 -16.07 -5.95
C LEU A 207 -23.28 -14.58 -5.61
N THR A 208 -24.17 -13.85 -6.27
CA THR A 208 -24.38 -12.41 -6.03
C THR A 208 -24.84 -12.15 -4.60
N LYS A 209 -25.75 -12.98 -4.05
CA LYS A 209 -26.17 -12.90 -2.65
C LYS A 209 -25.01 -13.11 -1.69
N GLN A 210 -24.19 -14.13 -1.90
CA GLN A 210 -23.01 -14.38 -1.06
C GLN A 210 -22.00 -13.23 -1.13
N ILE A 211 -21.72 -12.72 -2.33
CA ILE A 211 -20.80 -11.58 -2.50
C ILE A 211 -21.34 -10.33 -1.79
N ALA A 212 -22.63 -10.03 -1.93
CA ALA A 212 -23.26 -8.89 -1.27
C ALA A 212 -23.20 -8.99 0.26
N GLU A 213 -23.46 -10.19 0.83
CA GLU A 213 -23.35 -10.45 2.26
C GLU A 213 -21.91 -10.24 2.77
N PHE A 214 -20.91 -10.78 2.06
CA PHE A 214 -19.50 -10.58 2.40
C PHE A 214 -19.08 -9.11 2.31
N GLN A 215 -19.47 -8.41 1.25
CA GLN A 215 -19.15 -6.99 1.08
C GLN A 215 -19.75 -6.14 2.22
N LYS A 216 -20.98 -6.45 2.64
CA LYS A 216 -21.64 -5.78 3.76
C LYS A 216 -20.87 -6.00 5.07
N GLN A 217 -20.48 -7.24 5.38
CA GLN A 217 -19.69 -7.54 6.58
C GLN A 217 -18.37 -6.76 6.59
N ILE A 218 -17.66 -6.74 5.46
CA ILE A 218 -16.38 -6.04 5.39
C ILE A 218 -16.56 -4.53 5.53
N GLN A 219 -17.65 -3.97 5.00
CA GLN A 219 -17.96 -2.55 5.15
C GLN A 219 -18.27 -2.20 6.62
N GLU A 220 -19.04 -3.04 7.32
CA GLU A 220 -19.35 -2.86 8.74
C GLU A 220 -18.07 -2.95 9.62
N ASP A 221 -17.20 -3.93 9.37
CA ASP A 221 -15.94 -4.07 10.10
C ASP A 221 -14.98 -2.90 9.84
N ARG A 222 -14.95 -2.38 8.62
CA ARG A 222 -14.15 -1.18 8.29
C ARG A 222 -14.63 0.04 9.04
N GLU A 223 -15.94 0.27 9.09
CA GLU A 223 -16.47 1.44 9.79
C GLU A 223 -16.25 1.32 11.29
N ARG A 224 -16.34 0.10 11.84
CA ARG A 224 -15.97 -0.19 13.23
C ARG A 224 -14.52 0.18 13.51
N HIS A 225 -13.57 -0.33 12.73
CA HIS A 225 -12.15 -0.01 12.91
C HIS A 225 -11.86 1.48 12.69
N ARG A 226 -12.54 2.13 11.74
CA ARG A 226 -12.39 3.57 11.51
C ARG A 226 -12.80 4.38 12.75
N LEU A 227 -13.92 4.02 13.37
CA LEU A 227 -14.39 4.68 14.59
C LEU A 227 -13.43 4.44 15.76
N GLU A 228 -12.92 3.22 15.90
CA GLU A 228 -11.91 2.87 16.92
C GLU A 228 -10.61 3.67 16.73
N MET A 229 -10.15 3.83 15.50
CA MET A 229 -8.97 4.65 15.18
C MET A 229 -9.18 6.13 15.54
N ILE A 230 -10.35 6.70 15.24
CA ILE A 230 -10.69 8.08 15.61
C ILE A 230 -10.72 8.25 17.13
N GLU A 231 -11.27 7.26 17.85
CA GLU A 231 -11.32 7.27 19.31
C GLU A 231 -9.91 7.24 19.92
N LEU A 232 -9.04 6.36 19.42
CA LEU A 232 -7.65 6.27 19.83
C LEU A 232 -6.87 7.55 19.52
N GLU A 233 -7.02 8.14 18.34
CA GLU A 233 -6.41 9.42 17.97
C GLU A 233 -6.84 10.53 18.93
N THR A 234 -8.15 10.61 19.22
CA THR A 234 -8.71 11.58 20.15
C THR A 234 -8.15 11.40 21.56
N GLU A 235 -7.94 10.15 22.01
CA GLU A 235 -7.35 9.89 23.32
C GLU A 235 -5.84 10.24 23.36
N CYS A 236 -5.09 9.93 22.30
CA CYS A 236 -3.70 10.33 22.13
C CYS A 236 -3.55 11.86 22.20
N GLU A 237 -4.37 12.61 21.46
CA GLU A 237 -4.36 14.07 21.51
C GLU A 237 -4.65 14.62 22.91
N LYS A 238 -5.62 14.02 23.62
CA LYS A 238 -5.92 14.38 25.02
C LYS A 238 -4.73 14.11 25.93
N ARG A 239 -4.03 12.98 25.77
CA ARG A 239 -2.83 12.64 26.54
C ARG A 239 -1.69 13.61 26.26
N GLU A 240 -1.43 13.94 25.00
CA GLU A 240 -0.40 14.92 24.64
C GLU A 240 -0.70 16.31 25.22
N ARG A 241 -1.95 16.77 25.16
CA ARG A 241 -2.36 18.05 25.76
C ARG A 241 -2.12 18.06 27.27
N ARG A 242 -2.42 16.95 27.97
CA ARG A 242 -2.16 16.79 29.40
C ARG A 242 -0.67 16.86 29.71
N GLN A 243 0.17 16.11 28.97
CA GLN A 243 1.62 16.11 29.15
C GLN A 243 2.23 17.49 28.88
N LYS A 244 1.81 18.17 27.80
CA LYS A 244 2.25 19.54 27.50
C LYS A 244 1.88 20.52 28.62
N ALA A 245 0.66 20.44 29.13
CA ALA A 245 0.22 21.29 30.25
C ALA A 245 1.02 21.01 31.54
N GLU A 246 1.32 19.74 31.82
CA GLU A 246 2.12 19.35 32.97
C GLU A 246 3.58 19.81 32.85
N TYR A 247 4.18 19.64 31.69
CA TYR A 247 5.52 20.13 31.37
C TYR A 247 5.60 21.66 31.52
N GLN A 248 4.61 22.40 31.04
CA GLN A 248 4.56 23.86 31.22
C GLN A 248 4.46 24.28 32.69
N LYS A 249 3.70 23.54 33.52
CA LYS A 249 3.64 23.79 34.97
C LYS A 249 5.00 23.57 35.63
N LEU A 250 5.71 22.51 35.25
CA LEU A 250 7.05 22.21 35.77
C LEU A 250 8.05 23.31 35.37
N LEU A 251 7.99 23.77 34.12
CA LEU A 251 8.85 24.84 33.62
C LEU A 251 8.64 26.15 34.41
N ARG A 252 7.37 26.53 34.69
CA ARG A 252 7.06 27.71 35.52
C ARG A 252 7.66 27.62 36.92
N LYS A 253 7.50 26.47 37.60
CA LYS A 253 8.09 26.25 38.92
C LYS A 253 9.62 26.36 38.90
N TYR A 254 10.25 25.81 37.86
CA TYR A 254 11.71 25.91 37.70
C TYR A 254 12.16 27.35 37.50
N GLU A 255 11.46 28.13 36.67
CA GLU A 255 11.76 29.54 36.46
C GLU A 255 11.55 30.40 37.73
N GLU A 256 10.51 30.14 38.50
CA GLU A 256 10.25 30.78 39.80
C GLU A 256 11.39 30.51 40.77
N HIS A 257 11.77 29.24 40.97
CA HIS A 257 12.90 28.88 41.83
C HIS A 257 14.21 29.54 41.38
N ARG A 258 14.46 29.62 40.07
CA ARG A 258 15.65 30.29 39.53
C ARG A 258 15.63 31.79 39.84
N ARG A 259 14.47 32.46 39.73
CA ARG A 259 14.32 33.88 40.07
C ARG A 259 14.55 34.12 41.56
N GLU A 260 13.96 33.30 42.41
CA GLU A 260 14.15 33.38 43.87
C GLU A 260 15.63 33.21 44.27
N ALA A 261 16.32 32.23 43.66
CA ALA A 261 17.73 32.02 43.90
C ALA A 261 18.58 33.23 43.49
N ALA A 262 18.30 33.83 42.32
CA ALA A 262 19.00 35.02 41.85
C ALA A 262 18.77 36.24 42.77
N ILE A 263 17.54 36.44 43.27
CA ILE A 263 17.22 37.50 44.23
C ILE A 263 18.01 37.31 45.53
N LYS A 264 18.05 36.08 46.07
CA LYS A 264 18.82 35.76 47.29
C LYS A 264 20.32 36.01 47.10
N GLU A 265 20.88 35.63 45.96
CA GLU A 265 22.29 35.86 45.66
C GLU A 265 22.61 37.37 45.56
N GLN A 266 21.72 38.14 44.93
CA GLN A 266 21.89 39.58 44.81
C GLN A 266 21.80 40.29 46.17
N GLN A 267 20.88 39.88 47.05
CA GLN A 267 20.75 40.37 48.42
C GLN A 267 22.03 40.10 49.23
N GLN A 268 22.55 38.86 49.18
CA GLN A 268 23.80 38.50 49.85
C GLN A 268 25.00 39.35 49.36
N LYS A 269 25.10 39.59 48.05
CA LYS A 269 26.14 40.46 47.48
C LYS A 269 25.99 41.92 47.94
N SER A 270 24.77 42.46 48.03
CA SER A 270 24.56 43.82 48.53
C SER A 270 24.91 43.96 50.00
N GLU A 271 24.49 43.02 50.84
CA GLU A 271 24.83 43.00 52.27
C GLU A 271 26.35 42.88 52.49
N GLY A 272 27.02 42.02 51.71
CA GLY A 272 28.48 41.89 51.73
C GLY A 272 29.19 43.19 51.36
N LYS A 273 28.74 43.88 50.31
CA LYS A 273 29.29 45.20 49.90
C LYS A 273 29.07 46.27 50.98
N GLU A 274 27.89 46.29 51.60
CA GLU A 274 27.59 47.26 52.65
C GLU A 274 28.44 47.05 53.91
N ARG A 275 28.65 45.78 54.31
CA ARG A 275 29.59 45.44 55.40
C ARG A 275 31.01 45.90 55.09
N LEU A 276 31.51 45.62 53.89
CA LEU A 276 32.84 46.03 53.47
C LEU A 276 33.01 47.56 53.49
N ARG A 277 31.99 48.30 53.03
CA ARG A 277 31.99 49.77 53.05
C ARG A 277 32.04 50.32 54.47
N LYS A 278 31.28 49.73 55.40
CA LYS A 278 31.30 50.10 56.83
C LYS A 278 32.68 49.86 57.46
N ASP A 279 33.34 48.76 57.12
CA ASP A 279 34.69 48.44 57.62
C ASP A 279 35.76 49.39 57.03
N GLN A 280 35.66 49.74 55.75
CA GLN A 280 36.53 50.74 55.12
C GLN A 280 36.38 52.12 55.80
N GLN A 281 35.16 52.58 56.01
CA GLN A 281 34.89 53.84 56.70
C GLN A 281 35.45 53.86 58.13
N ARG A 282 35.33 52.74 58.86
CA ARG A 282 35.93 52.60 60.20
C ARG A 282 37.45 52.70 60.15
N THR A 283 38.08 52.04 59.17
CA THR A 283 39.53 52.05 58.99
C THR A 283 40.05 53.43 58.62
N GLU A 284 39.37 54.14 57.71
CA GLU A 284 39.70 55.52 57.34
C GLU A 284 39.56 56.50 58.51
N ALA A 285 38.47 56.37 59.29
CA ALA A 285 38.27 57.19 60.48
C ALA A 285 39.38 56.98 61.52
N TYR A 286 39.80 55.72 61.71
CA TYR A 286 40.92 55.37 62.59
C TYR A 286 42.24 55.99 62.11
N LEU A 287 42.58 55.85 60.82
CA LEU A 287 43.80 56.42 60.24
C LEU A 287 43.82 57.94 60.31
N THR A 288 42.69 58.59 60.04
CA THR A 288 42.54 60.05 60.14
C THR A 288 42.78 60.52 61.58
N THR A 289 42.26 59.79 62.56
CA THR A 289 42.48 60.09 63.98
C THR A 289 43.95 59.97 64.36
N GLN A 290 44.63 58.90 63.90
CA GLN A 290 46.08 58.71 64.10
C GLN A 290 46.92 59.82 63.45
N GLN A 291 46.55 60.25 62.24
CA GLN A 291 47.23 61.37 61.57
C GLN A 291 47.09 62.68 62.34
N LYS A 292 45.88 63.00 62.83
CA LYS A 292 45.66 64.19 63.66
C LYS A 292 46.50 64.17 64.94
N LEU A 293 46.53 63.03 65.63
CA LEU A 293 47.32 62.84 66.84
C LEU A 293 48.82 63.04 66.54
N ASN A 294 49.33 62.45 65.46
CA ASN A 294 50.73 62.61 65.05
C ASN A 294 51.05 64.06 64.66
N GLN A 295 50.12 64.78 64.01
CA GLN A 295 50.29 66.19 63.70
C GLN A 295 50.32 67.05 64.96
N GLU A 296 49.46 66.80 65.95
CA GLU A 296 49.48 67.49 67.25
C GLU A 296 50.80 67.26 68.00
N LEU A 297 51.25 66.00 68.06
CA LEU A 297 52.54 65.65 68.66
C LEU A 297 53.72 66.34 67.95
N SER A 298 53.65 66.47 66.61
CA SER A 298 54.69 67.16 65.85
C SER A 298 54.70 68.68 66.06
N LYS A 299 53.52 69.30 66.23
CA LYS A 299 53.39 70.73 66.58
C LYS A 299 53.92 71.02 67.98
N GLN A 300 53.70 70.12 68.94
CA GLN A 300 54.26 70.25 70.29
C GLN A 300 55.79 70.20 70.30
N ARG A 301 56.41 69.41 69.40
CA ARG A 301 57.87 69.31 69.24
C ARG A 301 58.55 70.51 68.56
N ILE A 302 57.81 71.38 67.89
CA ILE A 302 58.35 72.57 67.18
C ILE A 302 58.22 73.85 68.04
N ALA A 303 57.46 73.80 69.14
CA ALA A 303 57.23 74.91 70.06
C ALA A 303 58.15 74.91 71.30
N GLU A 304 59.08 73.94 71.38
CA GLU A 304 60.21 73.88 72.33
C GLU A 304 61.51 74.32 71.63
#